data_AF-A0A1Q7X6K0-F1
#
_entry.id   AF-A0A1Q7X6K0-F1
#
_cell.length_a   1.000
_cell.length_b   1.000
_cell.length_c   1.000
_cell.angle_alpha   90.00
_cell.angle_beta   90.00
_cell.angle_gamma   90.00
#
_symmetry.space_group_name_H-M   'P 1'
#
loop_
_entity.id
_entity.type
_entity.pdbx_description
1 polymer ?
#
loop_
_entity_poly.entity_id
_entity_poly.type
_entity_poly.pdbx_seq_one_letter_code
_entity_poly.pdbx_strand_id
1 'polypeptide(L)'
;MGGAWIGHTARSFAQFVEPWELPPIVLDGSRRATIVEGKTSEHDMAQFALIELRGAGRMAFGGFFEGGDTFALCQTADVAEALGWFKESAFWAPESLRGRPLYHVL
;
A
#
# COMPACT_ATOMS: atom_id res chain seq x y z
N MET A 1 1.50 -20.24 -27.71
CA MET A 1 1.17 -20.56 -26.30
C MET A 1 1.68 -19.42 -25.44
N GLY A 2 0.81 -18.47 -25.07
CA GLY A 2 1.15 -17.32 -24.25
C GLY A 2 0.34 -17.38 -22.97
N GLY A 3 0.95 -17.89 -21.90
CA GLY A 3 0.35 -17.85 -20.57
C GLY A 3 1.14 -16.84 -19.74
N ALA A 4 0.67 -15.60 -19.66
CA ALA A 4 1.30 -14.56 -18.84
C ALA A 4 1.11 -14.80 -17.33
N TRP A 5 0.29 -15.78 -16.94
CA TRP A 5 -0.12 -16.03 -15.57
C TRP A 5 0.20 -17.47 -15.19
N ILE A 6 1.19 -17.62 -14.31
CA ILE A 6 1.67 -18.92 -13.81
C ILE A 6 0.95 -19.35 -12.51
N GLY A 7 0.11 -18.47 -11.95
CA GLY A 7 -0.71 -18.70 -10.77
C GLY A 7 -1.22 -17.39 -10.18
N HIS A 8 -2.42 -17.39 -9.62
CA HIS A 8 -2.99 -16.28 -8.87
C HIS A 8 -3.63 -16.83 -7.60
N THR A 9 -3.25 -16.27 -6.44
CA THR A 9 -3.86 -16.59 -5.15
C THR A 9 -4.53 -15.33 -4.63
N ALA A 10 -5.86 -15.38 -4.52
CA ALA A 10 -6.60 -14.31 -3.87
C ALA A 10 -6.23 -14.25 -2.38
N ARG A 11 -6.05 -13.05 -1.86
CA ARG A 11 -5.84 -12.78 -0.43
C ARG A 11 -6.88 -11.78 0.05
N SER A 12 -7.36 -11.97 1.27
CA SER A 12 -8.30 -11.05 1.92
C SER A 12 -7.58 -10.28 3.01
N PHE A 13 -7.89 -8.98 3.13
CA PHE A 13 -7.46 -8.19 4.28
C PHE A 13 -8.07 -8.78 5.56
N ALA A 14 -7.22 -9.02 6.56
CA ALA A 14 -7.67 -9.29 7.92
C ALA A 14 -8.10 -7.98 8.61
N GLN A 15 -7.46 -6.87 8.22
CA GLN A 15 -7.82 -5.52 8.63
C GLN A 15 -7.65 -4.57 7.44
N PHE A 16 -8.64 -3.70 7.25
CA PHE A 16 -8.71 -2.82 6.11
C PHE A 16 -8.94 -1.38 6.56
N VAL A 17 -8.10 -0.47 6.07
CA VAL A 17 -8.28 0.97 6.21
C VAL A 17 -8.95 1.46 4.93
N GLU A 18 -10.25 1.72 5.06
CA GLU A 18 -11.10 2.15 3.95
C GLU A 18 -10.72 3.52 3.39
N PRO A 19 -10.88 3.73 2.08
CA PRO A 19 -10.71 5.03 1.47
C PRO A 19 -11.75 6.03 1.96
N TRP A 20 -11.35 7.30 2.11
CA TRP A 20 -12.29 8.38 2.42
C TRP A 20 -13.08 8.84 1.21
N GLU A 21 -12.43 8.86 0.05
CA GLU A 21 -13.02 9.20 -1.23
C GLU A 21 -12.75 8.08 -2.21
N LEU A 22 -13.68 7.85 -3.14
CA LEU A 22 -13.43 6.91 -4.22
C LEU A 22 -12.26 7.42 -5.07
N PRO A 23 -11.25 6.58 -5.34
CA PRO A 23 -10.10 7.01 -6.12
C PRO A 23 -10.56 7.44 -7.52
N PRO A 24 -10.05 8.56 -8.06
CA PRO A 24 -10.46 9.05 -9.37
C PRO A 24 -10.05 8.06 -10.47
N ILE A 25 -10.92 7.89 -11.46
CA ILE A 25 -10.59 7.16 -12.68
C ILE A 25 -9.58 8.01 -13.47
N VAL A 26 -8.42 7.44 -13.78
CA VAL A 26 -7.35 8.11 -14.52
C VAL A 26 -7.02 7.27 -15.76
N LEU A 27 -7.33 7.82 -16.94
CA LEU A 27 -7.24 7.11 -18.23
C LEU A 27 -5.99 7.46 -19.05
N ASP A 28 -5.31 8.54 -18.71
CA ASP A 28 -4.19 9.11 -19.47
C ASP A 28 -2.81 8.66 -18.94
N GLY A 29 -2.77 7.72 -18.00
CA GLY A 29 -1.55 7.25 -17.38
C GLY A 29 -0.90 8.24 -16.39
N SER A 30 -1.53 9.38 -16.11
CA SER A 30 -1.01 10.39 -15.17
C SER A 30 -1.12 10.00 -13.69
N ARG A 31 -1.60 8.78 -13.39
CA ARG A 31 -1.85 8.34 -12.02
C ARG A 31 -0.56 8.34 -11.21
N ARG A 32 -0.53 9.17 -10.17
CA ARG A 32 0.58 9.27 -9.22
C ARG A 32 0.30 8.37 -8.02
N ALA A 33 0.56 7.07 -8.17
CA ALA A 33 0.34 6.12 -7.09
C ALA A 33 1.49 5.12 -6.94
N THR A 34 1.80 4.81 -5.69
CA THR A 34 2.81 3.85 -5.28
C THR A 34 2.16 2.82 -4.38
N ILE A 35 2.43 1.54 -4.62
CA ILE A 35 2.07 0.48 -3.70
C ILE A 35 3.24 0.26 -2.75
N VAL A 36 2.96 0.28 -1.44
CA VAL A 36 3.90 -0.09 -0.38
C VAL A 36 3.45 -1.41 0.24
N GLU A 37 4.39 -2.34 0.35
CA GLU A 37 4.22 -3.67 0.91
C GLU A 37 5.32 -3.94 1.94
N GLY A 38 5.03 -4.73 2.97
CA GLY A 38 6.02 -5.09 3.99
C GLY A 38 5.40 -5.74 5.22
N LYS A 39 6.20 -6.40 6.04
CA LYS A 39 5.76 -7.02 7.28
C LYS A 39 5.78 -6.03 8.43
N THR A 40 4.67 -5.92 9.14
CA THR A 40 4.64 -5.18 10.41
C THR A 40 5.30 -6.01 11.52
N SER A 41 6.07 -5.35 12.38
CA SER A 41 6.56 -5.92 13.64
C SER A 41 5.64 -5.60 14.82
N GLU A 42 4.82 -4.55 14.68
CA GLU A 42 3.93 -4.04 15.73
C GLU A 42 2.55 -3.74 15.12
N HIS A 43 1.68 -4.75 15.08
CA HIS A 43 0.47 -4.72 14.27
C HIS A 43 -0.50 -3.61 14.67
N ASP A 44 -0.82 -3.50 15.97
CA ASP A 44 -1.78 -2.51 16.47
C ASP A 44 -1.27 -1.08 16.22
N MET A 45 0.03 -0.85 16.40
CA MET A 45 0.65 0.46 16.17
C MET A 45 0.73 0.80 14.68
N ALA A 46 1.04 -0.18 13.83
CA ALA A 46 1.02 -0.01 12.38
C ALA A 46 -0.38 0.32 11.85
N GLN A 47 -1.44 -0.24 12.47
CA GLN A 47 -2.82 0.10 12.11
C GLN A 47 -3.12 1.59 12.37
N PHE A 48 -2.71 2.13 13.52
CA PHE A 48 -2.84 3.56 13.78
C PHE A 48 -2.05 4.40 12.77
N ALA A 49 -0.81 4.00 12.45
CA ALA A 49 -0.01 4.70 11.44
C ALA A 49 -0.69 4.70 10.05
N LEU A 50 -1.31 3.60 9.61
CA LEU A 50 -2.07 3.58 8.35
C LEU A 50 -3.27 4.55 8.39
N ILE A 51 -3.97 4.63 9.53
CA ILE A 51 -5.08 5.57 9.72
C ILE A 51 -4.58 7.02 9.64
N GLU A 52 -3.43 7.33 10.22
CA GLU A 52 -2.80 8.66 10.17
C GLU A 52 -2.31 9.02 8.76
N LEU A 53 -1.72 8.06 8.02
CA LEU A 53 -1.29 8.27 6.64
C LEU A 53 -2.48 8.58 5.73
N ARG A 54 -3.58 7.83 5.88
CA ARG A 54 -4.84 8.19 5.20
C ARG A 54 -5.32 9.55 5.67
N GLY A 55 -5.27 9.79 6.98
CA GLY A 55 -5.48 11.07 7.67
C GLY A 55 -4.88 12.28 6.97
N ALA A 56 -3.63 12.14 6.57
CA ALA A 56 -2.81 13.17 5.94
C ALA A 56 -2.93 13.22 4.40
N GLY A 57 -3.83 12.43 3.79
CA GLY A 57 -3.95 12.32 2.33
C GLY A 57 -2.74 11.66 1.65
N ARG A 58 -1.94 10.91 2.40
CA ARG A 58 -0.75 10.19 1.90
C ARG A 58 -1.10 8.79 1.38
N MET A 59 -2.19 8.22 1.87
CA MET A 59 -2.67 6.89 1.49
C MET A 59 -4.14 6.94 1.08
N ALA A 60 -4.48 6.33 -0.05
CA ALA A 60 -5.85 6.16 -0.50
C ALA A 60 -6.56 5.07 0.32
N PHE A 61 -5.98 3.87 0.37
CA PHE A 61 -6.46 2.76 1.21
C PHE A 61 -5.30 1.79 1.49
N GLY A 62 -5.51 0.89 2.43
CA GLY A 62 -4.55 -0.16 2.72
C GLY A 62 -5.02 -1.10 3.80
N GLY A 63 -4.09 -1.85 4.37
CA GLY A 63 -4.37 -2.74 5.48
C GLY A 63 -3.37 -3.87 5.59
N PHE A 64 -3.74 -4.86 6.37
CA PHE A 64 -2.92 -6.04 6.65
C PHE A 64 -3.65 -7.31 6.21
N PHE A 65 -2.92 -8.20 5.56
CA PHE A 65 -3.33 -9.58 5.36
C PHE A 65 -3.07 -10.38 6.63
N GLU A 66 -3.59 -11.61 6.65
CA GLU A 66 -3.20 -12.60 7.66
C GLU A 66 -1.67 -12.76 7.72
N GLY A 67 -1.11 -12.76 8.93
CA GLY A 67 0.34 -12.82 9.16
C GLY A 67 1.08 -11.47 9.14
N GLY A 68 0.36 -10.34 9.02
CA GLY A 68 0.93 -9.00 9.16
C GLY A 68 1.61 -8.45 7.91
N ASP A 69 1.41 -9.09 6.75
CA ASP A 69 1.81 -8.51 5.47
C ASP A 69 0.93 -7.30 5.15
N THR A 70 1.55 -6.16 4.88
CA THR A 70 0.89 -4.90 4.60
C THR A 70 0.70 -4.74 3.09
N PHE A 71 -0.41 -4.12 2.71
CA PHE A 71 -0.58 -3.50 1.40
C PHE A 71 -1.15 -2.09 1.61
N ALA A 72 -0.54 -1.10 0.97
CA ALA A 72 -1.02 0.27 1.01
C ALA A 72 -0.87 0.95 -0.36
N LEU A 73 -1.94 1.60 -0.82
CA LEU A 73 -1.93 2.44 -2.01
C LEU A 73 -1.67 3.89 -1.62
N CYS A 74 -0.44 4.34 -1.82
CA CYS A 74 0.05 5.68 -1.49
C CYS A 74 -0.20 6.67 -2.62
N GLN A 75 -0.54 7.91 -2.28
CA GLN A 75 -0.89 9.00 -3.21
C GLN A 75 0.34 9.82 -3.65
N THR A 76 1.43 9.13 -3.97
CA THR A 76 2.62 9.71 -4.59
C THR A 76 3.18 8.79 -5.67
N ALA A 77 3.85 9.38 -6.65
CA ALA A 77 4.62 8.64 -7.65
C ALA A 77 6.05 8.34 -7.18
N ASP A 78 6.52 9.00 -6.10
CA ASP A 78 7.85 8.82 -5.57
C ASP A 78 7.87 7.64 -4.57
N VAL A 79 8.55 6.57 -4.97
CA VAL A 79 8.70 5.36 -4.16
C VAL A 79 9.50 5.61 -2.88
N ALA A 80 10.52 6.46 -2.94
CA ALA A 80 11.36 6.76 -1.77
C ALA A 80 10.58 7.58 -0.75
N GLU A 81 9.78 8.54 -1.21
CA GLU A 81 8.86 9.31 -0.38
C GLU A 81 7.85 8.39 0.32
N ALA A 82 7.16 7.54 -0.46
CA ALA A 82 6.18 6.59 0.08
C ALA A 82 6.81 5.66 1.13
N LEU A 83 8.00 5.12 0.88
CA LEU A 83 8.72 4.29 1.85
C LEU A 83 9.18 5.08 3.08
N GLY A 84 9.50 6.36 2.93
CA GLY A 84 9.87 7.25 4.03
C GLY A 84 8.78 7.32 5.09
N TRP A 85 7.53 7.50 4.68
CA TRP A 85 6.38 7.56 5.58
C TRP A 85 6.21 6.32 6.46
N PHE A 86 6.52 5.13 5.94
CA PHE A 86 6.46 3.87 6.69
C PHE A 86 7.67 3.68 7.60
N LYS A 87 8.85 4.18 7.18
CA LYS A 87 10.08 4.10 7.99
C LYS A 87 10.04 5.06 9.18
N GLU A 88 9.40 6.21 9.04
CA GLU A 88 9.27 7.23 10.11
C GLU A 88 8.63 6.67 11.39
N SER A 89 7.70 5.72 11.29
CA SER A 89 7.01 5.14 12.45
C SER A 89 7.77 3.99 13.12
N ALA A 90 8.74 3.39 12.44
CA ALA A 90 9.48 2.20 12.87
C ALA A 90 8.62 0.95 13.19
N PHE A 91 7.36 0.88 12.76
CA PHE A 91 6.48 -0.29 13.00
C PHE A 91 6.60 -1.40 11.97
N TRP A 92 7.34 -1.19 10.89
CA TRP A 92 7.57 -2.17 9.83
C TRP A 92 9.01 -2.66 9.86
N ALA A 93 9.18 -3.95 9.59
CA ALA A 93 10.49 -4.58 9.42
C ALA A 93 11.20 -3.95 8.19
N PRO A 94 12.27 -3.15 8.37
CA PRO A 94 12.83 -2.33 7.30
C PRO A 94 13.30 -3.12 6.08
N GLU A 95 13.82 -4.32 6.32
CA GLU A 95 14.29 -5.25 5.30
C GLU A 95 13.16 -5.83 4.46
N SER A 96 11.92 -5.82 4.96
CA SER A 96 10.74 -6.33 4.26
C SER A 96 10.02 -5.25 3.44
N LEU A 97 10.23 -3.97 3.77
CA LEU A 97 9.54 -2.86 3.10
C LEU A 97 9.96 -2.76 1.63
N ARG A 98 8.98 -2.76 0.75
CA ARG A 98 9.15 -2.62 -0.70
C ARG A 98 8.10 -1.65 -1.22
N GLY A 99 8.50 -0.82 -2.16
CA GLY A 99 7.61 0.10 -2.85
C GLY A 99 7.73 -0.10 -4.35
N ARG A 100 6.61 0.01 -5.06
CA ARG A 100 6.57 -0.07 -6.51
C ARG A 100 5.49 0.86 -7.08
N PRO A 101 5.72 1.51 -8.22
CA PRO A 101 4.69 2.33 -8.83
C PRO A 101 3.53 1.47 -9.34
N LEU A 102 2.32 2.03 -9.31
CA LEU A 102 1.14 1.41 -9.90
C LEU A 102 0.98 1.91 -11.34
N TYR A 103 1.48 1.14 -12.31
CA TYR A 103 1.52 1.51 -13.73
C TYR A 103 0.25 1.17 -14.53
N HIS A 104 -0.89 0.95 -13.87
CA HIS A 104 -2.09 0.47 -14.54
C HIS A 104 -3.13 1.59 -14.72
N VAL A 105 -3.59 1.72 -15.97
CA VAL A 105 -4.77 2.49 -16.39
C VAL A 105 -5.99 1.59 -16.23
N LEU A 106 -7.00 2.03 -15.48
CA LEU A 106 -8.29 1.32 -15.34
C LEU A 106 -9.16 1.55 -16.57
#